data_AF-A0A7Z2G9X2-F1
#
_entry.id   AF-A0A7Z2G9X2-F1
#
_cell.length_a   1.000
_cell.length_b   1.000
_cell.length_c   1.000
_cell.angle_alpha   90.00
_cell.angle_beta   90.00
_cell.angle_gamma   90.00
#
_symmetry.space_group_name_H-M   'P 1'
#
loop_
_entity.id
_entity.type
_entity.pdbx_description
1 polymer ?
#
loop_
_entity_poly.entity_id
_entity_poly.type
_entity_poly.pdbx_seq_one_letter_code
_entity_poly.pdbx_strand_id
1 'polypeptide(L)'
;MTLPGSPLFRLRRLPFAAGALTLIAGLAACSSGPPLFLSDGRPTVQVQCPASGDRDSCAQQARARCAGAGYDTVSTSTDNGNYTLVFACRKAQ
;
A
#
# COMPACT_ATOMS: atom_id res chain seq x y z
N MET A 1 52.43 -2.24 -2.95
CA MET A 1 51.34 -2.66 -3.85
C MET A 1 50.20 -1.65 -3.72
N THR A 2 50.37 -0.42 -4.22
CA THR A 2 49.86 0.14 -5.50
C THR A 2 48.34 0.42 -5.52
N LEU A 3 47.98 1.72 -5.45
CA LEU A 3 46.69 2.40 -5.73
C LEU A 3 46.21 2.14 -7.20
N PRO A 4 44.97 2.47 -7.69
CA PRO A 4 44.15 3.66 -7.39
C PRO A 4 42.60 3.56 -7.62
N GLY A 5 41.86 4.67 -7.50
CA GLY A 5 40.68 4.88 -8.35
C GLY A 5 39.47 5.63 -7.81
N SER A 6 39.62 6.88 -7.34
CA SER A 6 38.53 7.86 -7.42
C SER A 6 38.39 8.36 -8.86
N PRO A 7 37.18 8.67 -9.33
CA PRO A 7 36.97 10.05 -9.78
C PRO A 7 35.63 10.64 -9.34
N LEU A 8 35.77 11.74 -8.59
CA LEU A 8 34.85 12.86 -8.51
C LEU A 8 34.64 13.49 -9.91
N PHE A 9 33.66 13.07 -10.70
CA PHE A 9 33.19 13.82 -11.90
C PHE A 9 31.80 13.24 -12.28
N ARG A 10 30.69 13.97 -12.43
CA ARG A 10 30.45 15.40 -12.60
C ARG A 10 29.10 15.79 -12.00
N LEU A 11 29.12 16.75 -11.09
CA LEU A 11 27.99 17.60 -10.79
C LEU A 11 27.73 18.50 -12.02
N ARG A 12 27.02 17.99 -13.02
CA ARG A 12 26.62 18.77 -14.19
C ARG A 12 25.27 19.41 -13.90
N ARG A 13 25.33 20.67 -13.51
CA ARG A 13 24.19 21.62 -13.56
C ARG A 13 23.52 21.49 -14.93
N LEU A 14 22.23 21.17 -14.97
CA LEU A 14 21.37 21.50 -16.10
C LEU A 14 20.32 22.53 -15.64
N PRO A 15 20.14 23.63 -16.40
CA PRO A 15 19.39 24.81 -16.01
C PRO A 15 17.88 24.62 -16.10
N PHE A 16 17.19 25.45 -15.30
CA PHE A 16 15.77 25.74 -15.34
C PHE A 16 15.20 25.82 -16.77
N ALA A 17 14.20 24.98 -17.05
CA ALA A 17 13.21 25.22 -18.09
C ALA A 17 11.84 24.80 -17.55
N ALA A 18 10.92 25.76 -17.54
CA ALA A 18 9.55 25.60 -17.10
C ALA A 18 8.82 24.52 -17.91
N GLY A 19 8.13 23.63 -17.21
CA GLY A 19 7.25 22.62 -17.80
C GLY A 19 6.40 22.00 -16.71
N ALA A 20 5.20 22.51 -16.51
CA ALA A 20 4.20 21.90 -15.65
C ALA A 20 3.82 20.53 -16.23
N LEU A 21 4.25 19.44 -15.58
CA LEU A 21 3.71 18.11 -15.80
C LEU A 21 3.54 17.42 -14.44
N THR A 22 2.28 17.28 -14.06
CA THR A 22 1.79 16.45 -12.95
C THR A 22 2.34 15.03 -13.04
N LEU A 23 3.11 14.59 -12.04
CA LEU A 23 3.37 13.17 -11.80
C LEU A 23 3.16 12.86 -10.32
N ILE A 24 1.87 12.82 -9.94
CA ILE A 24 1.44 11.99 -8.82
C ILE A 24 1.48 10.55 -9.36
N ALA A 25 2.55 9.81 -9.08
CA ALA A 25 2.58 8.39 -9.42
C ALA A 25 3.43 7.62 -8.40
N GLY A 26 2.72 7.15 -7.38
CA GLY A 26 3.06 5.91 -6.69
C GLY A 26 4.11 6.05 -5.60
N LEU A 27 3.64 6.39 -4.39
CA LEU A 27 4.05 5.59 -3.24
C LEU A 27 3.57 4.15 -3.47
N ALA A 28 4.22 3.43 -4.41
CA ALA A 28 4.23 1.99 -4.41
C ALA A 28 5.05 1.61 -3.19
N ALA A 29 4.40 1.74 -2.02
CA ALA A 29 4.83 1.12 -0.81
C ALA A 29 5.18 -0.32 -1.18
N CYS A 30 6.43 -0.69 -0.93
CA CYS A 30 6.91 -2.05 -0.89
C CYS A 30 6.07 -2.83 0.14
N SER A 31 4.84 -3.16 -0.19
CA SER A 31 3.94 -3.92 0.67
C SER A 31 4.23 -5.38 0.41
N SER A 32 5.25 -5.89 1.10
CA SER A 32 5.50 -7.31 1.34
C SER A 32 4.40 -7.87 2.26
N GLY A 33 3.14 -7.62 1.89
CA GLY A 33 1.93 -8.08 2.55
C GLY A 33 1.22 -9.14 1.71
N PRO A 34 0.10 -9.70 2.19
CA PRO A 34 -0.66 -10.77 1.52
C PRO A 34 -0.93 -10.43 0.04
N PRO A 35 -1.10 -11.46 -0.82
CA PRO A 35 -1.09 -11.33 -2.27
C PRO A 35 -1.91 -10.13 -2.69
N LEU A 36 -1.29 -9.17 -3.38
CA LEU A 36 -1.94 -7.90 -3.70
C LEU A 36 -3.22 -8.09 -4.51
N PHE A 37 -3.42 -9.26 -5.11
CA PHE A 37 -4.58 -9.61 -5.91
C PHE A 37 -5.17 -10.94 -5.46
N LEU A 38 -6.48 -10.94 -5.26
CA LEU A 38 -7.27 -12.16 -5.16
C LEU A 38 -7.17 -12.94 -6.49
N SER A 39 -7.47 -14.24 -6.51
CA SER A 39 -7.46 -15.04 -7.74
C SER A 39 -8.30 -14.43 -8.89
N ASP A 40 -9.29 -13.60 -8.54
CA ASP A 40 -10.14 -12.83 -9.47
C ASP A 40 -9.53 -11.51 -9.98
N GLY A 41 -8.27 -11.20 -9.64
CA GLY A 41 -7.58 -9.97 -10.04
C GLY A 41 -8.00 -8.70 -9.29
N ARG A 42 -8.79 -8.83 -8.22
CA ARG A 42 -9.19 -7.68 -7.37
C ARG A 42 -8.09 -7.36 -6.35
N PRO A 43 -7.73 -6.09 -6.14
CA PRO A 43 -6.75 -5.74 -5.14
C PRO A 43 -7.29 -6.03 -3.74
N THR A 44 -6.54 -6.80 -2.94
CA THR A 44 -6.88 -7.04 -1.53
C THR A 44 -6.10 -6.11 -0.62
N VAL A 45 -6.76 -5.61 0.40
CA VAL A 45 -6.21 -4.72 1.42
C VAL A 45 -6.25 -5.45 2.75
N GLN A 46 -5.15 -5.38 3.49
CA GLN A 46 -5.07 -5.88 4.85
C GLN A 46 -5.08 -4.71 5.83
N VAL A 47 -5.89 -4.83 6.87
CA VAL A 47 -5.90 -3.92 8.02
C VAL A 47 -5.76 -4.72 9.30
N GLN A 48 -5.12 -4.13 10.30
CA GLN A 48 -4.98 -4.68 11.63
C GLN A 48 -5.64 -3.75 12.63
N CYS A 49 -6.47 -4.35 13.48
CA CYS A 49 -7.18 -3.67 14.55
C CYS A 49 -6.96 -4.44 15.85
N PRO A 50 -7.05 -3.79 17.00
CA PRO A 50 -7.04 -4.51 18.27
C PRO A 50 -8.20 -5.52 18.30
N ALA A 51 -7.90 -6.77 18.65
CA ALA A 51 -8.90 -7.79 18.90
C ALA A 51 -9.60 -7.59 20.24
N SER A 52 -8.94 -6.91 21.19
CA SER A 52 -9.46 -6.55 22.51
C SER A 52 -10.45 -5.37 22.48
N GLY A 53 -11.10 -5.11 21.34
CA GLY A 53 -12.12 -4.07 21.14
C GLY A 53 -13.07 -4.43 20.00
N ASP A 54 -14.01 -3.55 19.68
CA ASP A 54 -14.98 -3.80 18.61
C ASP A 54 -14.28 -3.94 17.25
N ARG A 55 -14.45 -5.12 16.64
CA ARG A 55 -14.01 -5.44 15.26
C ARG A 55 -14.60 -4.47 14.23
N ASP A 56 -15.59 -3.67 14.62
CA ASP A 56 -16.15 -2.56 13.87
C ASP A 56 -15.10 -1.55 13.40
N SER A 57 -14.02 -1.33 14.14
CA SER A 57 -12.93 -0.44 13.70
C SER A 57 -12.33 -0.91 12.36
N CYS A 58 -12.17 -2.23 12.20
CA CYS A 58 -11.68 -2.84 10.97
C CYS A 58 -12.71 -2.76 9.85
N ALA A 59 -14.00 -2.94 10.17
CA ALA A 59 -15.08 -2.79 9.21
C ALA A 59 -15.23 -1.35 8.72
N GLN A 60 -15.09 -0.36 9.61
CA GLN A 60 -15.13 1.06 9.28
C GLN A 60 -13.96 1.46 8.38
N GLN A 61 -12.74 1.01 8.70
CA GLN A 61 -11.59 1.21 7.81
C GLN A 61 -11.82 0.56 6.45
N ALA A 62 -12.33 -0.68 6.40
CA ALA A 62 -12.61 -1.35 5.15
C ALA A 62 -13.61 -0.57 4.28
N ARG A 63 -14.72 -0.11 4.87
CA ARG A 63 -15.71 0.73 4.18
C ARG A 63 -15.11 2.05 3.69
N ALA A 64 -14.31 2.71 4.52
CA ALA A 64 -13.64 3.95 4.14
C ALA A 64 -12.66 3.74 2.97
N ARG A 65 -11.91 2.63 2.97
CA ARG A 65 -10.98 2.25 1.89
C ARG A 65 -11.72 1.95 0.59
N CYS A 66 -12.92 1.41 0.67
CA CYS A 66 -13.77 1.14 -0.49
C CYS A 66 -14.68 2.32 -0.86
N ALA A 67 -14.41 3.53 -0.37
CA ALA A 67 -15.20 4.74 -0.63
C ALA A 67 -16.71 4.56 -0.33
N GLY A 68 -17.04 3.81 0.71
CA GLY A 68 -18.41 3.48 1.09
C GLY A 68 -19.04 2.36 0.26
N ALA A 69 -18.38 1.87 -0.79
CA ALA A 69 -18.77 0.64 -1.45
C ALA A 69 -18.61 -0.55 -0.48
N GLY A 70 -19.43 -1.58 -0.67
CA GLY A 70 -19.30 -2.82 0.09
C GLY A 70 -17.92 -3.45 -0.11
N TYR A 71 -17.44 -4.17 0.89
CA TYR A 71 -16.22 -4.99 0.79
C TYR A 71 -16.59 -6.48 0.93
N ASP A 72 -15.74 -7.33 0.38
CA ASP A 72 -15.73 -8.78 0.60
C ASP A 72 -14.60 -9.11 1.57
N THR A 73 -14.93 -9.79 2.65
CA THR A 73 -13.92 -10.33 3.57
C THR A 73 -13.28 -11.56 2.94
N VAL A 74 -11.98 -11.48 2.68
CA VAL A 74 -11.19 -12.57 2.08
C VAL A 74 -10.66 -13.50 3.16
N SER A 75 -10.10 -12.92 4.21
CA SER A 75 -9.53 -13.67 5.32
C SER A 75 -9.56 -12.85 6.59
N THR A 76 -9.77 -13.51 7.72
CA THR A 76 -9.69 -12.90 9.03
C THR A 76 -8.78 -13.76 9.90
N SER A 77 -7.91 -13.12 10.66
CA SER A 77 -7.05 -13.82 11.61
C SER A 77 -6.99 -13.02 12.90
N THR A 78 -6.88 -13.70 14.03
CA THR A 78 -6.69 -13.06 15.33
C THR A 78 -5.46 -13.67 15.97
N ASP A 79 -4.43 -12.86 16.17
CA ASP A 79 -3.15 -13.31 16.71
C ASP A 79 -2.65 -12.32 17.75
N ASN A 80 -2.23 -12.81 18.93
CA ASN A 80 -1.65 -12.00 20.00
C ASN A 80 -2.45 -10.72 20.37
N GLY A 81 -3.78 -10.78 20.32
CA GLY A 81 -4.64 -9.62 20.61
C GLY A 81 -4.80 -8.64 19.44
N ASN A 82 -4.28 -8.96 18.25
CA ASN A 82 -4.47 -8.22 17.02
C ASN A 82 -5.39 -8.99 16.06
N TYR A 83 -6.45 -8.33 15.63
CA TYR A 83 -7.36 -8.79 14.59
C TYR A 83 -6.90 -8.26 13.22
N THR A 84 -6.51 -9.18 12.36
CA THR A 84 -6.15 -8.90 10.96
C THR A 84 -7.35 -9.20 10.07
N LEU A 85 -7.83 -8.19 9.34
CA LEU A 85 -8.86 -8.32 8.32
C LEU A 85 -8.23 -8.11 6.94
N VAL A 86 -8.31 -9.11 6.08
CA VAL A 86 -8.00 -9.00 4.65
C VAL A 86 -9.31 -8.92 3.89
N PHE A 87 -9.48 -7.88 3.08
CA PHE A 87 -10.70 -7.64 2.33
C PHE A 87 -10.41 -7.17 0.91
N ALA A 88 -11.36 -7.37 0.01
CA ALA A 88 -11.36 -6.80 -1.34
C ALA A 88 -12.53 -5.83 -1.47
N CYS A 89 -12.30 -4.65 -2.07
CA CYS A 89 -13.40 -3.75 -2.38
C CYS A 89 -14.27 -4.34 -3.49
N ARG A 90 -15.59 -4.32 -3.30
CA ARG A 90 -16.52 -4.60 -4.40
C ARG A 90 -16.48 -3.41 -5.35
N LYS A 91 -16.35 -3.70 -6.65
CA LYS A 91 -16.49 -2.65 -7.67
C LYS A 91 -17.95 -2.19 -7.60
N ALA A 92 -18.19 -0.87 -7.63
CA ALA A 92 -19.49 -0.37 -8.01
C ALA A 92 -19.71 -0.87 -9.44
N GLN A 93 -20.58 -1.87 -9.60
CA GLN A 93 -20.98 -2.35 -10.92
C GLN A 93 -21.79 -1.29 -11.63
#